data_AF-A0A532APQ4-F1
#
_entry.id   AF-A0A532APQ4-F1
#
_cell.length_a   1.000
_cell.length_b   1.000
_cell.length_c   1.000
_cell.angle_alpha   90.00
_cell.angle_beta   90.00
_cell.angle_gamma   90.00
#
_symmetry.space_group_name_H-M   'P 1'
#
loop_
_entity.id
_entity.type
_entity.pdbx_description
1 polymer ?
#
loop_
_entity_poly.entity_id
_entity_poly.type
_entity_poly.pdbx_seq_one_letter_code
_entity_poly.pdbx_strand_id
1 'polypeptide(L)'
;LLAEHRLIDKPPNGLGDLTAAVYLARILSGQPAAKALQSTTAAVYEILARTAKRGGDELQLETDAQSLSQPMAMVQLRHLLHPERDRRA
;
A
#
# COMPACT_ATOMS: atom_id res chain seq x y z
N LEU A 1 13.58 -1.84 -1.27
CA LEU A 1 12.48 -1.61 -2.23
C LEU A 1 11.54 -0.59 -1.61
N LEU A 2 11.08 0.38 -2.39
CA LEU A 2 10.11 1.39 -2.02
C LEU A 2 8.92 1.25 -2.97
N ALA A 3 7.70 1.22 -2.43
CA ALA A 3 6.47 1.35 -3.20
C ALA A 3 5.87 2.73 -2.95
N GLU A 4 5.64 3.50 -4.01
CA GLU A 4 5.16 4.88 -3.91
C GLU A 4 3.82 5.07 -4.63
N HIS A 5 2.99 5.93 -4.05
CA HIS A 5 1.71 6.40 -4.58
C HIS A 5 1.56 7.91 -4.34
N ARG A 6 0.53 8.54 -4.91
CA ARG A 6 0.28 9.96 -4.69
C ARG A 6 -0.09 10.24 -3.23
N LEU A 7 0.33 11.39 -2.72
CA LEU A 7 -0.06 11.88 -1.40
C LEU A 7 -1.58 12.15 -1.37
N ILE A 8 -2.20 11.81 -0.25
CA ILE A 8 -3.59 12.16 0.08
C ILE A 8 -3.55 12.84 1.46
N ASP A 9 -4.05 14.07 1.53
CA ASP A 9 -4.10 14.83 2.77
C ASP A 9 -5.15 14.28 3.73
N LYS A 10 -4.87 14.39 5.03
CA LYS A 10 -5.77 13.96 6.13
C LYS A 10 -6.27 12.52 5.96
N PRO A 11 -5.38 11.52 5.95
CA PRO A 11 -5.78 10.13 5.84
C PRO A 11 -6.65 9.69 7.05
N PRO A 12 -7.63 8.80 6.84
CA PRO A 12 -8.37 8.14 7.90
C PRO A 12 -7.45 7.21 8.73
N ASN A 13 -7.93 6.84 9.91
CA ASN A 13 -7.20 5.96 10.82
C ASN A 13 -7.15 4.50 10.32
N GLY A 14 -6.18 3.71 10.77
CA GLY A 14 -6.11 2.25 10.52
C GLY A 14 -5.33 1.79 9.28
N LEU A 15 -4.68 2.71 8.54
CA LEU A 15 -3.91 2.36 7.34
C LEU A 15 -2.71 1.44 7.63
N GLY A 16 -2.08 1.59 8.80
CA GLY A 16 -0.94 0.75 9.22
C GLY A 16 -1.36 -0.72 9.41
N ASP A 17 -2.46 -0.95 10.12
CA ASP A 17 -3.01 -2.28 10.36
C ASP A 17 -3.46 -2.93 9.05
N LEU A 18 -4.14 -2.16 8.19
CA LEU A 18 -4.54 -2.61 6.87
C LEU A 18 -3.32 -3.02 6.02
N THR A 19 -2.26 -2.19 6.03
CA THR A 19 -1.02 -2.49 5.31
C THR A 19 -0.39 -3.78 5.82
N ALA A 20 -0.27 -3.95 7.14
CA ALA A 20 0.33 -5.13 7.76
C ALA A 20 -0.48 -6.40 7.44
N ALA A 21 -1.81 -6.36 7.61
CA ALA A 21 -2.70 -7.48 7.37
C ALA A 21 -2.69 -7.92 5.90
N VAL A 22 -2.82 -6.98 4.96
CA VAL A 22 -2.87 -7.30 3.52
C VAL A 22 -1.50 -7.77 3.02
N TYR A 23 -0.41 -7.15 3.46
CA TYR A 23 0.94 -7.61 3.09
C TYR A 23 1.20 -9.03 3.60
N LEU A 24 0.91 -9.29 4.88
CA LEU A 24 1.09 -10.61 5.47
C LEU A 24 0.25 -11.67 4.73
N ALA A 25 -1.03 -11.40 4.47
CA ALA A 25 -1.90 -12.30 3.72
C ALA A 25 -1.32 -12.66 2.35
N ARG A 26 -0.72 -11.69 1.65
CA ARG A 26 -0.11 -11.91 0.32
C ARG A 26 1.17 -12.71 0.37
N ILE A 27 2.02 -12.47 1.36
CA ILE A 27 3.20 -13.29 1.61
C ILE A 27 2.79 -14.73 1.92
N LEU A 28 1.79 -14.93 2.78
CA LEU A 28 1.27 -16.26 3.11
C LEU A 28 0.63 -16.96 1.91
N SER A 29 0.06 -16.21 0.95
CA SER A 29 -0.44 -16.75 -0.33
C SER A 29 0.66 -17.10 -1.34
N GLY A 30 1.93 -16.93 -0.99
CA GLY A 30 3.07 -17.27 -1.84
C GLY A 30 3.48 -16.19 -2.84
N GLN A 31 3.00 -14.95 -2.70
CA GLN A 31 3.43 -13.87 -3.59
C GLN A 31 4.89 -13.48 -3.34
N PRO A 32 5.68 -13.20 -4.40
CA PRO A 32 7.01 -12.61 -4.24
C PRO A 32 6.92 -11.29 -3.47
N ALA A 33 7.85 -11.05 -2.55
CA ALA A 33 7.81 -9.88 -1.66
C ALA A 33 7.65 -8.53 -2.40
N ALA A 34 8.33 -8.36 -3.55
CA ALA A 34 8.17 -7.15 -4.36
C ALA A 34 6.74 -6.98 -4.91
N LYS A 35 6.10 -8.08 -5.36
CA LYS A 35 4.73 -8.06 -5.87
C LYS A 35 3.71 -7.89 -4.75
N ALA A 36 3.94 -8.53 -3.60
CA ALA A 36 3.14 -8.35 -2.40
C ALA A 36 3.18 -6.89 -1.95
N LEU A 37 4.37 -6.28 -1.89
CA LEU A 37 4.53 -4.87 -1.53
C LEU A 37 3.78 -3.96 -2.49
N GLN A 38 4.01 -4.10 -3.81
CA GLN A 38 3.35 -3.28 -4.83
C GLN A 38 1.83 -3.36 -4.73
N SER A 39 1.29 -4.58 -4.71
CA SER A 39 -0.15 -4.77 -4.66
C SER A 39 -0.73 -4.27 -3.33
N THR A 40 0.00 -4.37 -2.21
CA THR A 40 -0.50 -3.93 -0.88
C THR A 40 -0.66 -2.43 -0.87
N THR A 41 0.38 -1.74 -1.32
CA THR A 41 0.32 -0.30 -1.51
C THR A 41 -0.83 0.11 -2.44
N ALA A 42 -1.09 -0.65 -3.52
CA ALA A 42 -2.19 -0.35 -4.43
C ALA A 42 -3.58 -0.49 -3.75
N ALA A 43 -3.80 -1.58 -3.02
CA ALA A 43 -5.05 -1.81 -2.29
C ALA A 43 -5.30 -0.76 -1.21
N VAL A 44 -4.28 -0.47 -0.40
CA VAL A 44 -4.36 0.54 0.68
C VAL A 44 -4.62 1.92 0.09
N TYR A 45 -3.94 2.27 -1.00
CA TYR A 45 -4.13 3.56 -1.67
C TYR A 45 -5.54 3.73 -2.25
N GLU A 46 -6.13 2.69 -2.84
CA GLU A 46 -7.51 2.77 -3.34
C GLU A 46 -8.52 2.98 -2.23
N ILE A 47 -8.42 2.22 -1.14
CA ILE A 47 -9.33 2.33 0.01
C ILE A 47 -9.16 3.72 0.65
N LEU A 48 -7.91 4.19 0.79
CA LEU A 48 -7.60 5.53 1.24
C LEU A 48 -8.25 6.60 0.35
N ALA A 49 -8.05 6.53 -0.97
CA ALA A 49 -8.57 7.51 -1.91
C ALA A 49 -10.11 7.54 -1.94
N ARG A 50 -10.74 6.37 -1.86
CA ARG A 50 -12.21 6.24 -1.82
C ARG A 50 -12.78 6.76 -0.51
N THR A 51 -12.16 6.41 0.62
CA THR A 51 -12.58 6.87 1.95
C THR A 51 -12.42 8.38 2.10
N ALA A 52 -11.27 8.93 1.69
CA ALA A 52 -11.03 10.38 1.69
C ALA A 52 -12.01 11.13 0.79
N LYS A 53 -12.34 10.59 -0.40
CA LYS A 53 -13.35 11.19 -1.30
C LYS A 53 -14.75 11.22 -0.67
N ARG A 54 -15.08 10.26 0.19
CA ARG A 54 -16.34 10.23 0.94
C ARG A 54 -16.33 11.11 2.20
N GLY A 55 -15.17 11.67 2.58
CA GLY A 55 -15.02 12.47 3.80
C GLY A 55 -15.15 11.64 5.08
N GLY A 56 -14.89 10.34 5.01
CA GLY A 56 -14.94 9.45 6.17
C GLY A 56 -13.67 9.51 6.99
N ASP A 57 -13.81 9.57 8.32
CA ASP A 57 -12.69 9.54 9.27
C ASP A 57 -12.19 8.10 9.56
N GLU A 58 -12.99 7.08 9.17
CA GLU A 58 -12.70 5.65 9.34
C GLU A 58 -12.73 4.91 8.00
N LEU A 59 -11.91 3.85 7.90
CA LEU A 59 -11.85 2.98 6.73
C LEU A 59 -13.13 2.15 6.60
N GLN A 60 -13.83 2.32 5.47
CA GLN A 60 -15.02 1.56 5.10
C GLN A 60 -14.64 0.32 4.29
N LEU A 61 -13.95 -0.62 4.94
CA LEU A 61 -13.37 -1.80 4.28
C LEU A 61 -14.41 -2.69 3.59
N GLU A 62 -15.58 -2.81 4.18
CA GLU A 62 -16.72 -3.56 3.61
C GLU A 62 -17.20 -2.94 2.30
N THR A 63 -17.20 -1.61 2.21
CA THR A 63 -17.61 -0.87 1.01
C THR A 63 -16.57 -1.01 -0.10
N ASP A 64 -15.28 -1.08 0.25
CA ASP A 64 -14.17 -1.11 -0.72
C ASP A 64 -13.50 -2.49 -0.84
N ALA A 65 -14.16 -3.58 -0.42
CA ALA A 65 -13.59 -4.93 -0.34
C ALA A 65 -12.99 -5.44 -1.67
N GLN A 66 -13.52 -4.98 -2.81
CA GLN A 66 -12.98 -5.32 -4.14
C GLN A 66 -11.54 -4.81 -4.33
N SER A 67 -11.17 -3.69 -3.71
CA SER A 67 -9.82 -3.11 -3.78
C SER A 67 -8.78 -4.03 -3.10
N LEU A 68 -9.21 -4.91 -2.19
CA LEU A 68 -8.33 -5.89 -1.53
C LEU A 68 -7.96 -7.05 -2.47
N SER A 69 -8.95 -7.55 -3.21
CA SER A 69 -8.78 -8.70 -4.11
C SER A 69 -8.17 -8.31 -5.46
N GLN A 70 -8.58 -7.18 -6.02
CA GLN A 70 -8.17 -6.72 -7.34
C GLN A 70 -7.85 -5.22 -7.35
N PRO A 71 -6.73 -4.81 -6.71
CA PRO A 71 -6.32 -3.41 -6.75
C PRO A 71 -5.88 -2.99 -8.17
N MET A 72 -6.34 -1.84 -8.62
CA MET A 72 -6.05 -1.25 -9.94
C MET A 72 -5.09 -0.05 -9.89
N ALA A 73 -4.87 0.52 -8.70
CA ALA A 73 -4.01 1.68 -8.52
C ALA A 73 -2.59 1.43 -9.04
N MET A 74 -2.09 2.39 -9.83
CA MET A 74 -0.70 2.37 -10.27
C MET A 74 0.23 2.70 -9.11
N VAL A 75 1.11 1.76 -8.78
CA VAL A 75 2.15 1.88 -7.76
C VAL A 75 3.51 1.64 -8.40
N GLN A 76 4.41 2.60 -8.20
CA GLN A 76 5.79 2.48 -8.69
C GLN A 76 6.65 1.80 -7.64
N LEU A 77 7.48 0.85 -8.10
CA LEU A 77 8.51 0.21 -7.28
C LEU A 77 9.87 0.83 -7.61
N ARG A 78 10.59 1.26 -6.58
CA ARG A 78 11.94 1.82 -6.70
C ARG A 78 12.91 1.11 -5.77
N HIS A 79 14.14 0.94 -6.24
CA HIS A 79 15.23 0.51 -5.38
C HIS A 79 15.85 1.76 -4.75
N LEU A 80 15.80 1.82 -3.42
CA LEU A 80 16.53 2.83 -2.67
C LEU A 80 17.98 2.38 -2.56
N LEU A 81 18.90 3.23 -3.00
CA LEU A 81 20.32 3.06 -2.74
C LEU A 81 20.58 3.40 -1.28
N HIS A 82 21.25 2.50 -0.57
CA HIS A 82 21.64 2.78 0.80
C HIS A 82 22.88 3.68 0.78
N PRO A 83 22.88 4.86 1.42
CA PRO A 83 23.98 5.83 1.35
C PRO A 83 25.35 5.30 1.83
N GLU A 84 25.42 4.17 2.52
CA GLU A 84 26.68 3.61 3.04
C GLU A 84 27.46 2.76 2.02
N ARG A 85 26.87 2.44 0.86
CA ARG A 85 27.56 1.64 -0.16
C ARG A 85 28.55 2.43 -1.03
N ASP A 86 28.48 3.76 -1.02
CA ASP A 86 29.41 4.65 -1.77
C ASP A 86 30.68 5.01 -0.98
N ARG A 87 30.82 4.60 0.29
CA ARG A 87 32.00 4.92 1.12
C ARG A 87 33.20 3.99 0.91
N ARG A 88 33.13 3.07 -0.04
CA ARG A 88 34.23 2.15 -0.38
C ARG A 88 34.42 2.10 -1.90
N ALA A 89 34.94 3.18 -2.46
CA ALA A 89 35.56 3.22 -3.78
C ALA A 89 36.87 3.99 -3.66
#